data_AF-A0A096M9L4-F1
#
_entry.id   AF-A0A096M9L4-F1
#
_cell.length_a   1.000
_cell.length_b   1.000
_cell.length_c   1.000
_cell.angle_alpha   90.00
_cell.angle_beta   90.00
_cell.angle_gamma   90.00
#
_symmetry.space_group_name_H-M   'P 1'
#
loop_
_entity.id
_entity.type
_entity.pdbx_description
1 polymer ?
#
loop_
_entity_poly.entity_id
_entity_poly.type
_entity_poly.pdbx_seq_one_letter_code
_entity_poly.pdbx_strand_id
1 'polypeptide(L)'
;MFVQFCFALLALSSLTAASDPGCDELIKPLEDRSKVYGKWIFYAATSDNEEELNSYKITSSSWSKVSPIPDSDEFIMHYVDKIDGNCVYGSANSSTSGNSTKVVFHFNSTAFVHVGNYLETCAECVLWSDEASTEINGAVRKSRNLYFFTKTGKLDPSDLETLKKQAKCLNLLPDFYFPGTTNLCPEESEPTAASANANAEEQ
;
A
#
# COMPACT_ATOMS: atom_id res chain seq x y z
N MET A 1 22.88 30.07 -46.91
CA MET A 1 21.84 29.04 -46.73
C MET A 1 22.19 27.94 -45.71
N PHE A 2 23.21 28.12 -44.85
CA PHE A 2 23.58 27.14 -43.80
C PHE A 2 23.35 27.66 -42.37
N VAL A 3 23.28 28.99 -42.17
CA VAL A 3 23.16 29.61 -40.84
C VAL A 3 21.76 29.44 -40.24
N GLN A 4 20.72 29.40 -41.07
CA GLN A 4 19.33 29.21 -40.63
C GLN A 4 19.04 27.79 -40.13
N PHE A 5 19.84 26.79 -40.53
CA PHE A 5 19.67 25.40 -40.11
C PHE A 5 20.20 25.16 -38.68
N CYS A 6 21.24 25.89 -38.27
CA CYS A 6 21.82 25.80 -36.93
C CYS A 6 20.89 26.39 -35.85
N PHE A 7 20.15 27.45 -36.15
CA PHE A 7 19.22 28.06 -35.20
C PHE A 7 17.96 27.22 -34.95
N ALA A 8 17.50 26.48 -35.95
CA ALA A 8 16.37 25.55 -35.78
C ALA A 8 16.74 24.36 -34.85
N LEU A 9 17.99 23.87 -34.91
CA LEU A 9 18.47 22.75 -34.08
C LEU A 9 18.72 23.14 -32.61
N LEU A 10 19.10 24.40 -32.35
CA LEU A 10 19.26 24.93 -30.98
C LEU A 10 17.92 25.27 -30.32
N ALA A 11 16.87 25.54 -31.10
CA ALA A 11 15.52 25.77 -30.60
C ALA A 11 14.74 24.47 -30.31
N LEU A 12 15.15 23.33 -30.90
CA LEU A 12 14.55 22.02 -30.58
C LEU A 12 15.20 21.34 -29.37
N SER A 13 16.43 21.71 -28.99
CA SER A 13 17.11 21.14 -27.81
C SER A 13 16.71 21.81 -26.49
N SER A 14 15.90 22.88 -26.53
CA SER A 14 15.31 23.54 -25.37
C SER A 14 13.91 23.03 -25.02
N LEU A 15 13.35 22.08 -25.77
CA LEU A 15 12.07 21.46 -25.46
C LEU A 15 12.28 20.16 -24.67
N THR A 16 11.73 20.18 -23.46
CA THR A 16 11.40 19.05 -22.57
C THR A 16 12.55 18.35 -21.85
N ALA A 17 13.28 19.09 -21.01
CA ALA A 17 13.52 18.56 -19.67
C ALA A 17 12.34 19.04 -18.82
N ALA A 18 11.26 18.25 -18.75
CA ALA A 18 10.31 18.45 -17.66
C ALA A 18 11.13 18.32 -16.38
N SER A 19 11.29 19.41 -15.62
CA SER A 19 11.97 19.35 -14.33
C SER A 19 11.31 18.25 -13.53
N ASP A 20 12.11 17.35 -12.95
CA ASP A 20 11.59 16.36 -12.03
C ASP A 20 10.70 17.07 -10.99
N PRO A 21 9.47 16.57 -10.75
CA PRO A 21 8.57 17.21 -9.80
C PRO A 21 9.27 17.32 -8.44
N GLY A 22 9.12 18.49 -7.81
CA GLY A 22 9.64 18.71 -6.46
C GLY A 22 8.95 17.82 -5.44
N CYS A 23 9.51 17.73 -4.23
CA CYS A 23 8.95 16.87 -3.18
C CYS A 23 7.52 17.25 -2.80
N ASP A 24 7.16 18.54 -2.82
CA ASP A 24 5.81 19.00 -2.50
C ASP A 24 4.75 18.40 -3.44
N GLU A 25 5.08 18.20 -4.71
CA GLU A 25 4.20 17.55 -5.69
C GLU A 25 4.21 16.03 -5.51
N LEU A 26 5.38 15.44 -5.24
CA LEU A 26 5.51 13.99 -5.08
C LEU A 26 4.83 13.44 -3.82
N ILE A 27 4.77 14.22 -2.73
CA ILE A 27 4.14 13.81 -1.47
C ILE A 27 2.76 14.44 -1.27
N LYS A 28 2.13 14.86 -2.36
CA LYS A 28 0.81 15.46 -2.32
C LYS A 28 -0.22 14.45 -1.76
N PRO A 29 -1.04 14.84 -0.78
CA PRO A 29 -2.09 13.98 -0.25
C PRO A 29 -3.12 13.58 -1.32
N LEU A 30 -3.66 12.37 -1.21
CA LEU A 30 -4.75 11.92 -2.05
C LEU A 30 -6.07 12.57 -1.60
N GLU A 31 -6.61 13.46 -2.44
CA GLU A 31 -7.87 14.17 -2.16
C GLU A 31 -9.10 13.25 -2.32
N ASP A 32 -9.14 12.47 -3.40
CA ASP A 32 -10.24 11.56 -3.68
C ASP A 32 -10.01 10.18 -3.02
N ARG A 33 -10.50 10.03 -1.79
CA ARG A 33 -10.39 8.79 -1.01
C ARG A 33 -11.13 7.60 -1.62
N SER A 34 -12.09 7.82 -2.53
CA SER A 34 -12.81 6.72 -3.17
C SER A 34 -11.89 5.81 -3.99
N LYS A 35 -10.74 6.33 -4.43
CA LYS A 35 -9.68 5.59 -5.13
C LYS A 35 -9.00 4.53 -4.28
N VAL A 36 -9.13 4.59 -2.95
CA VAL A 36 -8.56 3.59 -2.03
C VAL A 36 -9.44 2.33 -1.97
N TYR A 37 -10.71 2.40 -2.37
CA TYR A 37 -11.62 1.28 -2.20
C TYR A 37 -11.38 0.13 -3.18
N GLY A 38 -11.69 -1.08 -2.73
CA GLY A 38 -11.54 -2.31 -3.47
C GLY A 38 -10.32 -3.13 -3.06
N LYS A 39 -10.01 -4.15 -3.87
CA LYS A 39 -8.93 -5.10 -3.64
C LYS A 39 -7.59 -4.56 -4.17
N TRP A 40 -6.53 -4.78 -3.39
CA TRP A 40 -5.17 -4.31 -3.62
C TRP A 40 -4.15 -5.37 -3.22
N ILE A 41 -3.09 -5.54 -4.02
CA ILE A 41 -1.99 -6.46 -3.76
C ILE A 41 -0.83 -5.67 -3.19
N PHE A 42 -0.30 -6.10 -2.04
CA PHE A 42 0.87 -5.49 -1.44
C PHE A 42 2.09 -5.72 -2.34
N TYR A 43 2.72 -4.64 -2.79
CA TYR A 43 3.76 -4.68 -3.82
C TYR A 43 5.13 -4.30 -3.28
N ALA A 44 5.20 -3.26 -2.44
CA ALA A 44 6.45 -2.86 -1.82
C ALA A 44 6.23 -2.11 -0.51
N ALA A 45 7.20 -2.20 0.40
CA ALA A 45 7.28 -1.28 1.54
C ALA A 45 8.71 -0.83 1.83
N THR A 46 8.82 0.33 2.45
CA THR A 46 10.05 0.80 3.09
C THR A 46 9.73 1.48 4.42
N SER A 47 10.76 1.69 5.23
CA SER A 47 10.66 2.31 6.55
C SER A 47 11.82 3.29 6.76
N ASP A 48 11.75 4.10 7.82
CA ASP A 48 12.87 4.92 8.28
C ASP A 48 13.88 4.15 9.14
N ASN A 49 13.60 2.88 9.46
CA ASN A 49 14.50 2.04 10.23
C ASN A 49 14.61 0.61 9.68
N GLU A 50 15.81 0.03 9.80
CA GLU A 50 16.13 -1.28 9.22
C GLU A 50 15.45 -2.44 9.97
N GLU A 51 15.20 -2.31 11.27
CA GLU A 51 14.54 -3.36 12.07
C GLU A 51 13.11 -3.58 11.56
N GLU A 52 12.37 -2.49 11.37
CA GLU A 52 11.01 -2.48 10.81
C GLU A 52 11.01 -2.98 9.36
N LEU A 53 11.93 -2.49 8.51
CA LEU A 53 12.04 -2.97 7.13
C LEU A 53 12.29 -4.49 7.07
N ASN A 54 13.12 -5.01 7.98
CA ASN A 54 13.38 -6.45 8.07
C ASN A 54 12.17 -7.23 8.60
N SER A 55 11.30 -6.62 9.40
CA SER A 55 10.09 -7.28 9.92
C SER A 55 9.12 -7.69 8.80
N TYR A 56 9.05 -6.92 7.71
CA TYR A 56 8.15 -7.23 6.59
C TYR A 56 8.47 -8.54 5.86
N LYS A 57 9.69 -9.06 6.01
CA LYS A 57 10.14 -10.32 5.40
C LYS A 57 9.39 -11.56 5.91
N ILE A 58 8.70 -11.45 7.05
CA ILE A 58 7.85 -12.52 7.56
C ILE A 58 6.64 -12.78 6.62
N THR A 59 6.21 -11.77 5.87
CA THR A 59 5.03 -11.82 4.99
C THR A 59 5.44 -12.08 3.55
N SER A 60 5.37 -13.33 3.11
CA SER A 60 5.78 -13.73 1.75
C SER A 60 4.92 -13.15 0.62
N SER A 61 3.64 -12.89 0.88
CA SER A 61 2.69 -12.25 -0.06
C SER A 61 1.49 -11.73 0.72
N SER A 62 0.85 -10.66 0.25
CA SER A 62 -0.33 -10.10 0.93
C SER A 62 -1.28 -9.41 -0.05
N TRP A 63 -2.56 -9.41 0.28
CA TRP A 63 -3.54 -8.52 -0.34
C TRP A 63 -4.53 -8.00 0.71
N SER A 64 -5.11 -6.85 0.42
CA SER A 64 -6.16 -6.25 1.24
C SER A 64 -7.36 -5.83 0.38
N LYS A 65 -8.52 -5.72 1.00
CA LYS A 65 -9.76 -5.21 0.42
C LYS A 65 -10.31 -4.14 1.34
N VAL A 66 -10.37 -2.92 0.82
CA VAL A 66 -10.88 -1.76 1.56
C VAL A 66 -12.33 -1.52 1.15
N SER A 67 -13.24 -1.57 2.12
CA SER A 67 -14.67 -1.40 1.92
C SER A 67 -15.15 -0.12 2.59
N PRO A 68 -15.86 0.78 1.89
CA PRO A 68 -16.39 2.00 2.49
C PRO A 68 -17.45 1.69 3.54
N ILE A 69 -17.55 2.54 4.56
CA ILE A 69 -18.70 2.59 5.46
C ILE A 69 -19.66 3.67 4.93
N PRO A 70 -20.96 3.37 4.69
CA PRO A 70 -21.92 4.36 4.24
C PRO A 70 -21.95 5.59 5.15
N ASP A 71 -22.05 6.77 4.55
CA ASP A 71 -22.13 8.07 5.24
C ASP A 71 -20.94 8.38 6.19
N SER A 72 -19.77 7.78 5.94
CA SER A 72 -18.54 7.99 6.71
C SER A 72 -17.31 8.04 5.81
N ASP A 73 -16.27 8.77 6.24
CA ASP A 73 -14.93 8.72 5.63
C ASP A 73 -14.11 7.51 6.08
N GLU A 74 -14.66 6.72 7.01
CA GLU A 74 -14.07 5.49 7.53
C GLU A 74 -14.35 4.29 6.62
N PHE A 75 -13.52 3.27 6.74
CA PHE A 75 -13.58 2.03 6.00
C PHE A 75 -13.26 0.82 6.88
N ILE A 76 -13.65 -0.34 6.39
CA ILE A 76 -13.22 -1.64 6.91
C ILE A 76 -12.20 -2.21 5.93
N MET A 77 -11.01 -2.53 6.44
CA MET A 77 -9.98 -3.22 5.68
C MET A 77 -9.98 -4.70 6.06
N HIS A 78 -10.23 -5.57 5.09
CA HIS A 78 -9.92 -7.00 5.21
C HIS A 78 -8.54 -7.23 4.62
N TYR A 79 -7.68 -7.97 5.32
CA TYR A 79 -6.34 -8.29 4.84
C TYR A 79 -6.08 -9.78 4.96
N VAL A 80 -5.27 -10.29 4.03
CA VAL A 80 -4.86 -11.68 4.02
C VAL A 80 -3.36 -11.75 3.73
N ASP A 81 -2.62 -12.15 4.75
CA ASP A 81 -1.17 -12.26 4.72
C ASP A 81 -0.75 -13.73 4.62
N LYS A 82 0.26 -14.01 3.80
CA LYS A 82 0.88 -15.32 3.74
C LYS A 82 2.16 -15.31 4.58
N ILE A 83 2.06 -15.81 5.80
CA ILE A 83 3.11 -15.80 6.81
C ILE A 83 3.59 -17.24 7.03
N ASP A 84 4.89 -17.49 6.83
CA ASP A 84 5.49 -18.83 6.96
C ASP A 84 4.72 -19.94 6.20
N GLY A 85 4.20 -19.60 5.03
CA GLY A 85 3.41 -20.50 4.17
C GLY A 85 1.93 -20.63 4.53
N ASN A 86 1.50 -20.10 5.68
CA ASN A 86 0.10 -20.14 6.14
C ASN A 86 -0.63 -18.84 5.79
N CYS A 87 -1.93 -18.95 5.53
CA CYS A 87 -2.79 -17.80 5.29
C CYS A 87 -3.35 -17.29 6.62
N VAL A 88 -3.03 -16.03 6.93
CA VAL A 88 -3.51 -15.31 8.12
C VAL A 88 -4.52 -14.27 7.66
N TYR A 89 -5.74 -14.41 8.15
CA TYR A 89 -6.86 -13.55 7.80
C TYR A 89 -7.10 -12.55 8.92
N GLY A 90 -7.42 -11.31 8.57
CA GLY A 90 -7.78 -10.32 9.55
C GLY A 90 -8.62 -9.19 8.98
N SER A 91 -9.09 -8.35 9.89
CA SER A 91 -9.84 -7.16 9.57
C SER A 91 -9.47 -6.05 10.52
N ALA A 92 -9.39 -4.83 10.01
CA ALA A 92 -9.17 -3.63 10.80
C ALA A 92 -10.17 -2.54 10.40
N ASN A 93 -10.77 -1.91 11.40
CA ASN A 93 -11.59 -0.73 11.19
C ASN A 93 -10.67 0.50 11.19
N SER A 94 -10.93 1.43 10.27
CA SER A 94 -10.27 2.72 10.30
C SER A 94 -11.00 3.68 11.24
N SER A 95 -10.29 4.68 11.75
CA SER A 95 -10.91 5.93 12.21
C SER A 95 -10.21 7.13 11.58
N THR A 96 -10.96 8.19 11.28
CA THR A 96 -10.43 9.35 10.55
C THR A 96 -10.44 10.61 11.39
N SER A 97 -9.37 11.40 11.30
CA SER A 97 -9.27 12.73 11.91
C SER A 97 -8.63 13.70 10.92
N GLY A 98 -9.46 14.53 10.29
CA GLY A 98 -9.03 15.35 9.15
C GLY A 98 -8.47 14.48 8.02
N ASN A 99 -7.27 14.82 7.54
CA ASN A 99 -6.62 14.07 6.47
C ASN A 99 -5.94 12.77 6.94
N SER A 100 -5.86 12.55 8.25
CA SER A 100 -5.25 11.35 8.81
C SER A 100 -6.26 10.23 8.98
N THR A 101 -5.81 9.01 8.69
CA THR A 101 -6.52 7.76 8.95
C THR A 101 -5.71 6.96 9.96
N LYS A 102 -6.40 6.39 10.94
CA LYS A 102 -5.84 5.47 11.92
C LYS A 102 -6.35 4.08 11.63
N VAL A 103 -5.45 3.10 11.62
CA VAL A 103 -5.77 1.68 11.51
C VAL A 103 -5.01 0.94 12.60
N VAL A 104 -5.64 -0.04 13.25
CA VAL A 104 -5.01 -0.86 14.28
C VAL A 104 -5.00 -2.31 13.82
N PHE A 105 -3.79 -2.84 13.63
CA PHE A 105 -3.59 -4.25 13.29
C PHE A 105 -3.24 -5.04 14.55
N HIS A 106 -3.74 -6.27 14.62
CA HIS A 106 -3.42 -7.19 15.70
C HIS A 106 -2.66 -8.39 15.15
N PHE A 107 -1.44 -8.61 15.66
CA PHE A 107 -0.62 -9.76 15.31
C PHE A 107 -0.04 -10.36 16.59
N ASN A 108 -0.26 -11.66 16.82
CA ASN A 108 0.14 -12.37 18.04
C ASN A 108 -0.24 -11.65 19.34
N SER A 109 -1.47 -11.09 19.39
CA SER A 109 -1.99 -10.29 20.51
C SER A 109 -1.29 -8.95 20.75
N THR A 110 -0.31 -8.57 19.93
CA THR A 110 0.30 -7.25 19.91
C THR A 110 -0.49 -6.32 18.99
N ALA A 111 -0.78 -5.12 19.46
CA ALA A 111 -1.40 -4.06 18.66
C ALA A 111 -0.32 -3.22 17.96
N PHE A 112 -0.54 -2.98 16.68
CA PHE A 112 0.25 -2.08 15.84
C PHE A 112 -0.67 -0.96 15.40
N VAL A 113 -0.40 0.25 15.91
CA VAL A 113 -1.22 1.43 15.64
C VAL A 113 -0.55 2.22 14.53
N HIS A 114 -1.22 2.33 13.39
CA HIS A 114 -0.77 3.09 12.24
C HIS A 114 -1.61 4.35 12.13
N VAL A 115 -0.97 5.51 12.03
CA VAL A 115 -1.62 6.79 11.79
C VAL A 115 -0.93 7.44 10.60
N GLY A 116 -1.68 7.67 9.53
CA GLY A 116 -1.10 8.09 8.26
C GLY A 116 -2.09 8.69 7.30
N ASN A 117 -1.68 8.85 6.05
CA ASN A 117 -2.52 9.32 4.97
C ASN A 117 -2.12 8.67 3.64
N TYR A 118 -3.06 8.73 2.70
CA TYR A 118 -2.82 8.32 1.32
C TYR A 118 -2.15 9.45 0.55
N LEU A 119 -1.26 9.10 -0.37
CA LEU A 119 -0.55 10.01 -1.27
C LEU A 119 -0.98 9.77 -2.72
N GLU A 120 -0.95 10.82 -3.55
CA GLU A 120 -1.15 10.68 -4.99
C GLU A 120 -0.05 9.79 -5.60
N THR A 121 -0.44 8.93 -6.54
CA THR A 121 0.46 7.99 -7.22
C THR A 121 -0.15 7.54 -8.56
N CYS A 122 0.25 6.38 -9.11
CA CYS A 122 -0.33 5.83 -10.33
C CYS A 122 -1.82 5.45 -10.21
N ALA A 123 -2.52 5.42 -11.35
CA ALA A 123 -3.98 5.25 -11.40
C ALA A 123 -4.47 3.90 -10.86
N GLU A 124 -3.69 2.83 -11.00
CA GLU A 124 -4.01 1.48 -10.53
C GLU A 124 -3.19 1.10 -9.29
N CYS A 125 -2.91 2.09 -8.44
CA CYS A 125 -2.04 1.98 -7.29
C CYS A 125 -2.62 2.70 -6.08
N VAL A 126 -2.21 2.26 -4.90
CA VAL A 126 -2.46 2.96 -3.63
C VAL A 126 -1.15 3.11 -2.90
N LEU A 127 -0.87 4.33 -2.45
CA LEU A 127 0.30 4.65 -1.64
C LEU A 127 -0.14 5.16 -0.28
N TRP A 128 0.31 4.48 0.76
CA TRP A 128 0.00 4.79 2.15
C TRP A 128 1.29 5.14 2.89
N SER A 129 1.33 6.32 3.50
CA SER A 129 2.43 6.77 4.36
C SER A 129 1.92 6.87 5.79
N ASP A 130 2.63 6.31 6.76
CA ASP A 130 2.22 6.38 8.16
C ASP A 130 3.37 6.56 9.15
N GLU A 131 2.96 6.88 10.37
CA GLU A 131 3.72 6.57 11.58
C GLU A 131 3.07 5.36 12.27
N ALA A 132 3.83 4.29 12.44
CA ALA A 132 3.41 3.14 13.23
C ALA A 132 3.96 3.24 14.65
N SER A 133 3.20 2.72 15.60
CA SER A 133 3.63 2.56 16.99
C SER A 133 3.14 1.25 17.58
N THR A 134 4.00 0.59 18.35
CA THR A 134 3.68 -0.65 19.05
C THR A 134 4.38 -0.69 20.40
N GLU A 135 3.73 -1.29 21.40
CA GLU A 135 4.32 -1.50 22.71
C GLU A 135 4.83 -2.93 22.84
N ILE A 136 6.13 -3.08 23.06
CA ILE A 136 6.79 -4.38 23.21
C ILE A 136 7.57 -4.34 24.53
N ASN A 137 7.21 -5.24 25.46
CA ASN A 137 7.83 -5.34 26.78
C ASN A 137 7.86 -4.01 27.57
N GLY A 138 6.79 -3.21 27.47
CA GLY A 138 6.68 -1.91 28.15
C GLY A 138 7.44 -0.76 27.48
N ALA A 139 8.06 -0.99 26.31
CA ALA A 139 8.71 0.04 25.51
C ALA A 139 7.92 0.31 24.23
N VAL A 140 7.64 1.59 23.95
CA VAL A 140 7.00 2.00 22.70
C VAL A 140 8.05 2.09 21.61
N ARG A 141 7.89 1.30 20.55
CA ARG A 141 8.64 1.42 19.29
C ARG A 141 7.81 2.21 18.29
N LYS A 142 8.50 3.01 17.48
CA LYS A 142 7.90 3.81 16.42
C LYS A 142 8.68 3.67 15.13
N SER A 143 7.98 3.76 14.02
CA SER A 143 8.56 3.75 12.68
C SER A 143 7.74 4.65 11.78
N ARG A 144 8.37 5.21 10.74
CA ARG A 144 7.67 5.86 9.64
C ARG A 144 7.78 4.98 8.42
N ASN A 145 6.66 4.70 7.78
CA ASN A 145 6.61 3.66 6.75
C ASN A 145 5.90 4.17 5.50
N LEU A 146 6.23 3.53 4.40
CA LEU A 146 5.59 3.74 3.12
C LEU A 146 5.22 2.39 2.54
N TYR A 147 3.93 2.16 2.33
CA TYR A 147 3.37 0.94 1.78
C TYR A 147 2.75 1.23 0.43
N PHE A 148 3.14 0.44 -0.56
CA PHE A 148 2.71 0.58 -1.93
C PHE A 148 1.96 -0.67 -2.37
N PHE A 149 0.78 -0.45 -2.91
CA PHE A 149 -0.12 -1.51 -3.37
C PHE A 149 -0.49 -1.29 -4.83
N THR A 150 -0.71 -2.39 -5.55
CA THR A 150 -1.09 -2.37 -6.96
C THR A 150 -2.35 -3.17 -7.19
N LYS A 151 -3.08 -2.87 -8.27
CA LYS A 151 -4.29 -3.63 -8.61
C LYS A 151 -3.99 -5.05 -9.06
N THR A 152 -2.90 -5.24 -9.81
CA THR A 152 -2.59 -6.48 -10.54
C THR A 152 -1.33 -7.20 -10.05
N GLY A 153 -0.62 -6.65 -9.06
CA GLY A 153 0.66 -7.19 -8.62
C GLY A 153 1.83 -6.85 -9.56
N LYS A 154 1.61 -5.92 -10.50
CA LYS A 154 2.60 -5.42 -11.47
C LYS A 154 2.72 -3.91 -11.36
N LEU A 155 3.90 -3.40 -11.70
CA LEU A 155 4.19 -1.97 -11.70
C LEU A 155 5.07 -1.61 -12.89
N ASP A 156 4.75 -0.50 -13.53
CA ASP A 156 5.57 0.04 -14.62
C ASP A 156 6.89 0.61 -14.07
N PRO A 157 8.02 0.48 -14.78
CA PRO A 157 9.30 1.01 -14.28
C PRO A 157 9.28 2.51 -13.94
N SER A 158 8.51 3.31 -14.68
CA SER A 158 8.37 4.76 -14.39
C SER A 158 7.66 5.03 -13.06
N ASP A 159 6.68 4.21 -12.71
CA ASP A 159 5.95 4.33 -11.46
C ASP A 159 6.81 3.85 -10.28
N LEU A 160 7.65 2.84 -10.49
CA LEU A 160 8.65 2.41 -9.51
C LEU A 160 9.67 3.53 -9.21
N GLU A 161 10.14 4.24 -10.24
CA GLU A 161 11.04 5.38 -10.03
C GLU A 161 10.34 6.53 -9.30
N THR A 162 9.05 6.74 -9.56
CA THR A 162 8.23 7.69 -8.80
C THR A 162 8.13 7.29 -7.33
N LEU A 163 7.82 6.02 -7.03
CA LEU A 163 7.78 5.49 -5.67
C LEU A 163 9.11 5.71 -4.91
N LYS A 164 10.24 5.45 -5.56
CA LYS A 164 11.58 5.69 -4.96
C LYS A 164 11.81 7.16 -4.65
N LYS A 165 11.39 8.06 -5.55
CA LYS A 165 11.47 9.52 -5.31
C LYS A 165 10.57 9.95 -4.15
N GLN A 166 9.37 9.38 -4.04
CA GLN A 166 8.44 9.63 -2.93
C GLN A 166 9.05 9.20 -1.59
N ALA A 167 9.60 7.98 -1.51
CA ALA A 167 10.30 7.51 -0.30
C ALA A 167 11.48 8.41 0.09
N LYS A 168 12.26 8.85 -0.91
CA LYS A 168 13.36 9.80 -0.69
C LYS A 168 12.87 11.13 -0.13
N CYS A 169 11.78 11.69 -0.66
CA CYS A 169 11.18 12.94 -0.15
C CYS A 169 10.69 12.81 1.30
N LEU A 170 10.25 11.62 1.70
CA LEU A 170 9.85 11.30 3.07
C LEU A 170 11.03 10.97 4.00
N ASN A 171 12.27 10.99 3.48
CA ASN A 171 13.50 10.61 4.20
C ASN A 171 13.44 9.19 4.77
N LEU A 172 12.93 8.24 3.97
CA LEU A 172 12.93 6.80 4.29
C LEU A 172 14.17 6.11 3.72
N LEU A 173 14.38 4.85 4.08
CA LEU A 173 15.46 4.04 3.55
C LEU A 173 15.36 3.89 2.03
N PRO A 174 16.51 3.82 1.31
CA PRO A 174 16.52 3.60 -0.13
C PRO A 174 16.14 2.17 -0.52
N ASP A 175 16.28 1.23 0.42
CA ASP A 175 15.94 -0.17 0.23
C ASP A 175 14.43 -0.39 0.43
N PHE A 176 13.90 -1.35 -0.32
CA PHE A 176 12.50 -1.75 -0.27
C PHE A 176 12.39 -3.24 -0.07
N TYR A 177 11.38 -3.64 0.70
CA TYR A 177 10.88 -4.99 0.72
C TYR A 177 9.87 -5.18 -0.42
N PHE A 178 10.03 -6.26 -1.20
CA PHE A 178 9.11 -6.66 -2.27
C PHE A 178 8.61 -8.09 -2.02
N PRO A 179 7.37 -8.28 -1.54
CA PRO A 179 6.78 -9.61 -1.41
C PRO A 179 6.44 -10.22 -2.79
N GLY A 180 6.10 -11.50 -2.80
CA GLY A 180 5.52 -12.15 -3.97
C GLY A 180 4.10 -11.64 -4.25
N THR A 181 3.76 -11.42 -5.52
CA THR A 181 2.47 -10.84 -5.93
C THR A 181 1.51 -11.81 -6.61
N THR A 182 1.93 -13.06 -6.85
CA THR A 182 1.17 -14.07 -7.59
C THR A 182 0.65 -15.22 -6.73
N ASN A 183 1.42 -15.68 -5.76
CA ASN A 183 1.07 -16.80 -4.87
C ASN A 183 0.22 -16.36 -3.67
N LEU A 184 -0.84 -15.61 -3.96
CA LEU A 184 -1.72 -15.01 -2.97
C LEU A 184 -2.63 -16.05 -2.32
N CYS A 185 -2.91 -15.85 -1.03
CA CYS A 185 -3.93 -16.61 -0.33
C CYS A 185 -5.33 -16.37 -0.91
N PRO A 186 -6.21 -17.39 -0.92
CA PRO A 186 -7.58 -17.21 -1.39
C PRO A 186 -8.36 -16.28 -0.45
N GLU A 187 -9.39 -15.64 -0.98
CA GLU A 187 -10.43 -15.00 -0.15
C GLU A 187 -11.09 -16.09 0.71
N GLU A 188 -11.33 -15.79 1.98
CA GLU A 188 -12.03 -16.74 2.85
C GLU A 188 -13.40 -17.01 2.24
N SER A 189 -13.67 -18.25 1.87
CA SER A 189 -15.00 -18.64 1.42
C SER A 189 -15.95 -18.42 2.58
N GLU A 190 -17.02 -17.64 2.39
CA GLU A 190 -18.15 -17.69 3.32
C GLU A 190 -18.52 -19.17 3.54
N PRO A 191 -18.82 -19.59 4.79
CA PRO A 191 -19.22 -20.96 5.04
C PRO A 191 -20.43 -21.27 4.17
N THR A 192 -20.21 -22.07 3.13
CA THR A 192 -21.25 -22.47 2.21
C THR A 192 -22.27 -23.25 3.03
N ALA A 193 -23.51 -22.75 3.12
CA ALA A 193 -24.63 -23.50 3.62
C ALA A 193 -24.90 -24.68 2.68
N ALA A 194 -24.11 -25.74 2.81
CA ALA A 194 -24.25 -26.98 2.05
C ALA A 194 -24.08 -28.18 2.99
N SER A 195 -25.17 -28.55 3.65
CA SER A 195 -25.60 -29.95 3.79
C SER A 195 -26.95 -30.02 4.52
N ALA A 196 -27.98 -29.41 3.95
CA ALA A 196 -29.36 -29.81 4.21
C ALA A 196 -29.95 -30.21 2.86
N ASN A 197 -29.56 -31.40 2.39
CA ASN A 197 -30.30 -32.24 1.43
C ASN A 197 -29.48 -33.51 1.15
N ALA A 198 -29.42 -34.39 2.14
CA ALA A 198 -29.17 -35.81 1.95
C ALA A 198 -29.78 -36.54 3.14
N ASN A 199 -31.05 -36.92 3.00
CA ASN A 199 -31.71 -38.11 3.57
C ASN A 199 -33.23 -37.90 3.56
N ALA A 200 -33.83 -38.07 2.39
CA ALA A 200 -35.24 -38.38 2.24
C ALA A 200 -35.36 -39.43 1.13
N GLU A 201 -35.03 -40.66 1.50
CA GLU A 201 -35.28 -41.99 0.89
C GLU A 201 -34.34 -42.91 1.69
N GLU A 202 -34.77 -43.89 2.49
CA GLU A 202 -35.64 -45.02 2.19
C GLU A 202 -36.01 -45.77 3.50
N GLN A 203 -37.21 -46.39 3.50
CA GLN A 203 -37.85 -47.33 4.46
C GLN A 203 -38.78 -46.78 5.55
#